data_AF-A0A829QDZ9-F1
#
_entry.id   AF-A0A829QDZ9-F1
#
_cell.length_a   1.000
_cell.length_b   1.000
_cell.length_c   1.000
_cell.angle_alpha   90.00
_cell.angle_beta   90.00
_cell.angle_gamma   90.00
#
_symmetry.space_group_name_H-M   'P 1'
#
loop_
_entity.id
_entity.type
_entity.pdbx_description
1 polymer ?
#
loop_
_entity_poly.entity_id
_entity_poly.type
_entity_poly.pdbx_seq_one_letter_code
_entity_poly.pdbx_strand_id
1 'polypeptide(L)'
;MGRGFQGAILRGLGARDHVATVVGTAPVAPNCVRITMSAPTLFEDLLHTPAEWLRFWFPDPDGGTSEHQRAYTIVTTDEDAGEFSIDVVIHEPAGPACQWAVAAQPGMTIPVVAFGSARFEVPADLPSGFLLIGDSASIPAINSIVAALPAEVDIEVYLERHSPDDELIPLTTHPRRRLHWVDRIDETSLAAAIEGRDWSNWYGWASSESGSLKHLRKRLRDEFGFPKADVHAAAYWTFGRAMGSRRGDSETPQKATPKPVVVPTDTQVKPSATPETTAPQGRWRSQAAGELLAPVKKQMIAGGVLQAIITMVELAPFVVLVELTRQLLAGADEAQLRHTGFVFLVLLVLGATLGMALTLWLHVVDLRFSADVRRRLLDKLSRVPLGWFTQRGSGSVKKLIQDDTMSLHYLITHSIPDAVAAVVGPSQCWCICLSSNGGWPSSCSSRYSSTC
;
A
#
# COMPACT_ATOMS: atom_id res chain seq x y z
N MET A 1 -13.21 29.50 7.67
CA MET A 1 -13.70 28.60 6.58
C MET A 1 -12.81 28.78 5.34
N GLY A 2 -11.78 27.94 5.17
CA GLY A 2 -10.78 28.09 4.09
C GLY A 2 -11.14 27.34 2.79
N ARG A 3 -11.14 28.06 1.67
CA ARG A 3 -11.53 27.65 0.30
C ARG A 3 -10.29 27.33 -0.57
N GLY A 4 -9.69 26.15 -0.43
CA GLY A 4 -8.51 25.74 -1.22
C GLY A 4 -8.66 24.43 -1.99
N PHE A 5 -7.80 24.19 -3.00
CA PHE A 5 -7.83 23.00 -3.89
C PHE A 5 -7.66 21.67 -3.13
N GLN A 6 -6.77 21.62 -2.14
CA GLN A 6 -6.56 20.43 -1.31
C GLN A 6 -7.78 20.12 -0.43
N GLY A 7 -8.45 21.15 0.10
CA GLY A 7 -9.71 21.00 0.85
C GLY A 7 -10.90 20.62 -0.04
N ALA A 8 -10.87 20.99 -1.33
CA ALA A 8 -11.84 20.51 -2.31
C ALA A 8 -11.61 19.03 -2.67
N ILE A 9 -10.34 18.59 -2.84
CA ILE A 9 -9.99 17.19 -3.07
C ILE A 9 -10.36 16.31 -1.88
N LEU A 10 -10.03 16.74 -0.65
CA LEU A 10 -10.36 15.99 0.57
C LEU A 10 -11.88 15.81 0.72
N ARG A 11 -12.68 16.85 0.46
CA ARG A 11 -14.15 16.75 0.43
C ARG A 11 -14.68 15.87 -0.68
N GLY A 12 -14.08 15.92 -1.87
CA GLY A 12 -14.41 15.02 -2.98
C GLY A 12 -14.14 13.54 -2.67
N LEU A 13 -13.25 13.27 -1.70
CA LEU A 13 -12.94 11.95 -1.17
C LEU A 13 -13.70 11.62 0.14
N GLY A 14 -14.65 12.46 0.55
CA GLY A 14 -15.51 12.23 1.72
C GLY A 14 -14.96 12.72 3.06
N ALA A 15 -13.80 13.37 3.11
CA ALA A 15 -13.24 13.88 4.37
C ALA A 15 -14.02 15.11 4.88
N ARG A 16 -14.47 15.04 6.13
CA ARG A 16 -15.19 16.12 6.83
C ARG A 16 -14.30 16.73 7.91
N ASP A 17 -14.47 18.03 8.12
CA ASP A 17 -13.87 18.74 9.26
C ASP A 17 -14.82 18.59 10.45
N HIS A 18 -14.34 18.03 11.55
CA HIS A 18 -15.02 18.00 12.84
C HIS A 18 -14.39 19.06 13.75
N VAL A 19 -15.15 19.55 14.73
CA VAL A 19 -14.63 20.48 15.74
C VAL A 19 -14.41 19.68 17.02
N ALA A 20 -13.16 19.58 17.45
CA ALA A 20 -12.80 18.97 18.72
C ALA A 20 -12.68 20.06 19.79
N THR A 21 -13.30 19.86 20.94
CA THR A 21 -13.26 20.78 22.08
C THR A 21 -12.46 20.15 23.21
N VAL A 22 -11.45 20.84 23.72
CA VAL A 22 -10.64 20.37 24.85
C VAL A 22 -11.52 20.21 26.09
N VAL A 23 -11.47 19.03 26.69
CA VAL A 23 -12.16 18.68 27.94
C VAL A 23 -11.18 18.78 29.11
N GLY A 24 -9.93 18.36 28.91
CA GLY A 24 -8.90 18.41 29.94
C GLY A 24 -7.50 18.10 29.41
N THR A 25 -6.50 18.44 30.22
CA THR A 25 -5.09 18.15 29.97
C THR A 25 -4.49 17.44 31.17
N ALA A 26 -3.56 16.51 30.92
CA ALA A 26 -2.86 15.78 31.96
C ALA A 26 -1.38 15.59 31.59
N PRO A 27 -0.43 15.82 32.51
CA PRO A 27 0.98 15.50 32.25
C PRO A 27 1.17 13.98 32.17
N VAL A 28 1.82 13.50 31.11
CA VAL A 28 2.19 12.08 30.93
C VAL A 28 3.64 11.85 31.32
N ALA A 29 4.51 12.76 30.90
CA ALA A 29 5.92 12.85 31.23
C ALA A 29 6.33 14.34 31.22
N PRO A 30 7.54 14.73 31.70
CA PRO A 30 7.96 16.14 31.69
C PRO A 30 7.81 16.84 30.33
N ASN A 31 8.13 16.12 29.24
CA ASN A 31 8.03 16.62 27.87
C ASN A 31 6.89 15.96 27.08
N CYS A 32 5.82 15.51 27.75
CA CYS A 32 4.66 14.90 27.08
C CYS A 32 3.36 15.22 27.81
N VAL A 33 2.38 15.79 27.09
CA VAL A 33 1.07 16.14 27.63
C VAL A 33 -0.03 15.38 26.91
N ARG A 34 -0.97 14.82 27.66
CA ARG A 34 -2.21 14.26 27.13
C ARG A 34 -3.27 15.34 27.07
N ILE A 35 -3.93 15.44 25.93
CA ILE A 35 -5.07 16.35 25.73
C ILE A 35 -6.29 15.49 25.40
N THR A 36 -7.31 15.58 26.25
CA THR A 36 -8.60 14.91 26.05
C THR A 36 -9.55 15.91 25.42
N MET A 37 -10.25 15.50 24.36
CA MET A 37 -11.14 16.33 23.56
C MET A 37 -12.45 15.60 23.28
N SER A 38 -13.56 16.35 23.20
CA SER A 38 -14.85 15.86 22.74
C SER A 38 -15.09 16.32 21.29
N ALA A 39 -15.44 15.37 20.43
CA ALA A 39 -15.90 15.58 19.06
C ALA A 39 -16.97 14.52 18.71
N PRO A 40 -18.24 14.73 19.10
CA PRO A 40 -19.29 13.70 18.97
C PRO A 40 -19.48 13.19 17.55
N THR A 41 -19.33 14.04 16.54
CA THR A 41 -19.50 13.65 15.12
C THR A 41 -18.30 12.92 14.54
N LEU A 42 -17.16 12.86 15.23
CA LEU A 42 -15.92 12.26 14.71
C LEU A 42 -16.08 10.75 14.45
N PHE A 43 -16.76 10.05 15.35
CA PHE A 43 -16.92 8.59 15.31
C PHE A 43 -17.93 8.12 14.26
N GLU A 44 -18.69 9.02 13.64
CA GLU A 44 -19.50 8.69 12.46
C GLU A 44 -18.62 8.35 11.25
N ASP A 45 -17.44 8.96 11.17
CA ASP A 45 -16.50 8.85 10.04
C ASP A 45 -15.21 8.09 10.42
N LEU A 46 -15.04 7.71 11.69
CA LEU A 46 -13.83 7.07 12.22
C LEU A 46 -14.14 5.72 12.87
N LEU A 47 -13.52 4.66 12.35
CA LEU A 47 -13.45 3.37 13.04
C LEU A 47 -12.10 3.27 13.77
N HIS A 48 -12.11 3.26 15.10
CA HIS A 48 -10.87 3.26 15.87
C HIS A 48 -10.11 1.93 15.70
N THR A 49 -8.86 2.01 15.27
CA THR A 49 -7.94 0.88 15.15
C THR A 49 -6.58 1.22 15.75
N PRO A 50 -5.70 0.23 16.01
CA PRO A 50 -4.35 0.52 16.46
C PRO A 50 -3.61 1.44 15.47
N ALA A 51 -2.78 2.33 16.02
CA ALA A 51 -2.03 3.36 15.31
C ALA A 51 -2.88 4.36 14.51
N GLU A 52 -4.19 4.43 14.75
CA GLU A 52 -5.10 5.38 14.12
C GLU A 52 -4.77 6.82 14.52
N TRP A 53 -4.78 7.74 13.57
CA TRP A 53 -4.39 9.13 13.78
C TRP A 53 -5.31 10.12 13.07
N LEU A 54 -5.37 11.34 13.62
CA LEU A 54 -6.18 12.44 13.12
C LEU A 54 -5.30 13.57 12.61
N ARG A 55 -5.80 14.33 11.63
CA ARG A 55 -5.21 15.60 11.23
C ARG A 55 -5.84 16.74 12.00
N PHE A 56 -5.00 17.57 12.62
CA PHE A 56 -5.39 18.76 13.34
C PHE A 56 -4.93 19.99 12.58
N TRP A 57 -5.74 21.03 12.58
CA TRP A 57 -5.40 22.34 12.02
C TRP A 57 -5.09 23.32 13.14
N PHE A 58 -3.81 23.40 13.50
CA PHE A 58 -3.35 24.28 14.57
C PHE A 58 -3.31 25.74 14.10
N PRO A 59 -3.72 26.70 14.93
CA PRO A 59 -3.64 28.12 14.57
C PRO A 59 -2.19 28.59 14.44
N ASP A 60 -1.99 29.69 13.71
CA ASP A 60 -0.70 30.38 13.64
C ASP A 60 -0.31 30.92 15.02
N PRO A 61 0.87 30.54 15.57
CA PRO A 61 1.26 31.01 16.88
C PRO A 61 1.51 32.51 16.95
N ASP A 62 1.85 33.13 15.82
CA ASP A 62 2.08 34.58 15.72
C ASP A 62 0.77 35.38 15.57
N GLY A 63 -0.39 34.73 15.72
CA GLY A 63 -1.71 35.37 15.63
C GLY A 63 -2.18 35.64 14.20
N GLY A 64 -1.51 35.08 13.20
CA GLY A 64 -1.93 35.12 11.80
C GLY A 64 -3.22 34.33 11.51
N THR A 65 -3.79 34.52 10.32
CA THR A 65 -4.99 33.79 9.87
C THR A 65 -4.70 32.40 9.29
N SER A 66 -3.42 31.99 9.34
CA SER A 66 -3.00 30.72 8.77
C SER A 66 -3.17 29.57 9.76
N GLU A 67 -3.39 28.37 9.25
CA GLU A 67 -3.47 27.15 10.03
C GLU A 67 -2.45 26.13 9.54
N HIS A 68 -1.86 25.40 10.47
CA HIS A 68 -0.79 24.44 10.26
C HIS A 68 -1.28 23.03 10.56
N GLN A 69 -1.26 22.17 9.55
CA GLN A 69 -1.71 20.80 9.69
C GLN A 69 -0.67 19.95 10.42
N ARG A 70 -1.07 19.18 11.44
CA ARG A 70 -0.24 18.13 12.06
C ARG A 70 -1.06 16.86 12.27
N ALA A 71 -0.36 15.73 12.35
CA ALA A 71 -0.98 14.43 12.62
C ALA A 71 -0.66 14.01 14.06
N TYR A 72 -1.67 13.53 14.79
CA TYR A 72 -1.50 12.94 16.12
C TYR A 72 -2.27 11.63 16.22
N THR A 73 -1.64 10.64 16.84
CA THR A 73 -2.23 9.32 17.09
C THR A 73 -3.25 9.41 18.21
N ILE A 74 -4.37 8.72 18.05
CA ILE A 74 -5.40 8.60 19.07
C ILE A 74 -4.92 7.61 20.14
N VAL A 75 -5.04 8.01 21.41
CA VAL A 75 -4.55 7.21 22.55
C VAL A 75 -5.67 6.45 23.25
N THR A 76 -6.79 7.12 23.50
CA THR A 76 -8.01 6.52 24.04
C THR A 76 -9.22 7.05 23.30
N THR A 77 -10.29 6.25 23.26
CA THR A 77 -11.60 6.64 22.74
C THR A 77 -12.68 6.26 23.74
N ASP A 78 -13.69 7.10 23.85
CA ASP A 78 -15.00 6.83 24.45
C ASP A 78 -16.03 7.25 23.41
N GLU A 79 -16.49 6.29 22.62
CA GLU A 79 -17.41 6.54 21.51
C GLU A 79 -18.78 7.03 22.00
N ASP A 80 -19.22 6.56 23.18
CA ASP A 80 -20.51 6.94 23.77
C ASP A 80 -20.48 8.41 24.26
N ALA A 81 -19.36 8.85 24.85
CA ALA A 81 -19.15 10.25 25.24
C ALA A 81 -18.72 11.14 24.06
N GLY A 82 -18.35 10.55 22.93
CA GLY A 82 -17.75 11.28 21.82
C GLY A 82 -16.38 11.87 22.18
N GLU A 83 -15.64 11.24 23.08
CA GLU A 83 -14.35 11.72 23.58
C GLU A 83 -13.17 10.90 23.06
N PHE A 84 -12.04 11.56 22.87
CA PHE A 84 -10.77 10.92 22.54
C PHE A 84 -9.61 11.68 23.15
N SER A 85 -8.45 11.04 23.27
CA SER A 85 -7.22 11.71 23.71
C SER A 85 -6.08 11.56 22.73
N ILE A 86 -5.17 12.54 22.74
CA ILE A 86 -3.88 12.49 22.04
C ILE A 86 -2.75 12.82 23.02
N ASP A 87 -1.58 12.25 22.77
CA ASP A 87 -0.35 12.59 23.49
C ASP A 87 0.51 13.47 22.58
N VAL A 88 0.92 14.62 23.10
CA VAL A 88 1.75 15.61 22.40
C VAL A 88 3.10 15.71 23.07
N VAL A 89 4.15 15.33 22.34
CA VAL A 89 5.54 15.53 22.76
C VAL A 89 5.89 17.01 22.67
N ILE A 90 6.39 17.57 23.77
CA ILE A 90 6.85 18.95 23.90
C ILE A 90 8.33 18.99 23.50
N HIS A 91 8.61 19.47 22.29
CA HIS A 91 9.94 19.44 21.70
C HIS A 91 10.50 20.85 21.43
N GLU A 92 11.83 20.96 21.37
CA GLU A 92 12.54 22.15 20.90
C GLU A 92 13.26 21.89 19.55
N PRO A 93 13.23 22.85 18.60
CA PRO A 93 12.43 24.08 18.62
C PRO A 93 10.91 23.82 18.60
N ALA A 94 10.14 24.61 19.33
CA ALA A 94 8.70 24.42 19.46
C ALA A 94 7.95 24.81 18.18
N GLY A 95 7.12 23.90 17.66
CA GLY A 95 6.22 24.16 16.54
C GLY A 95 4.80 24.59 16.97
N PRO A 96 3.90 24.90 16.03
CA PRO A 96 2.54 25.36 16.34
C PRO A 96 1.74 24.43 17.25
N ALA A 97 1.85 23.11 17.03
CA ALA A 97 1.16 22.13 17.85
C ALA A 97 1.73 22.01 19.27
N CYS A 98 3.05 22.11 19.43
CA CYS A 98 3.72 22.13 20.74
C CYS A 98 3.27 23.37 21.55
N GLN A 99 3.30 24.54 20.94
CA GLN A 99 2.87 25.79 21.58
C GLN A 99 1.37 25.77 21.95
N TRP A 100 0.52 25.27 21.05
CA TRP A 100 -0.90 25.10 21.34
C TRP A 100 -1.15 24.10 22.47
N ALA A 101 -0.42 22.98 22.50
CA ALA A 101 -0.57 21.96 23.53
C ALA A 101 -0.20 22.46 24.93
N VAL A 102 0.86 23.27 25.05
CA VAL A 102 1.24 23.92 26.31
C VAL A 102 0.17 24.91 26.78
N ALA A 103 -0.48 25.61 25.85
CA ALA A 103 -1.53 26.59 26.14
C ALA A 103 -2.94 25.98 26.27
N ALA A 104 -3.10 24.68 26.05
CA ALA A 104 -4.41 24.04 25.94
C ALA A 104 -5.19 24.10 27.27
N GLN A 105 -6.42 24.60 27.20
CA GLN A 105 -7.35 24.73 28.33
C GLN A 105 -8.73 24.19 27.94
N PRO A 106 -9.51 23.66 28.90
CA PRO A 106 -10.88 23.24 28.66
C PRO A 106 -11.71 24.32 27.95
N GLY A 107 -12.48 23.92 26.95
CA GLY A 107 -13.29 24.82 26.11
C GLY A 107 -12.58 25.35 24.86
N MET A 108 -11.25 25.22 24.74
CA MET A 108 -10.56 25.53 23.49
C MET A 108 -10.97 24.56 22.38
N THR A 109 -11.12 25.07 21.16
CA THR A 109 -11.54 24.25 20.00
C THR A 109 -10.47 24.17 18.93
N ILE A 110 -10.40 23.03 18.23
CA ILE A 110 -9.51 22.83 17.09
C ILE A 110 -10.21 22.01 15.99
N PRO A 111 -10.05 22.35 14.69
CA PRO A 111 -10.57 21.53 13.61
C PRO A 111 -9.77 20.23 13.46
N VAL A 112 -10.47 19.11 13.32
CA VAL A 112 -9.90 17.77 13.15
C VAL A 112 -10.48 17.06 11.93
N VAL A 113 -9.69 16.20 11.29
CA VAL A 113 -10.10 15.42 10.12
C VAL A 113 -9.64 13.97 10.30
N ALA A 114 -10.61 13.05 10.30
CA ALA A 114 -10.39 11.61 10.24
C ALA A 114 -10.23 11.17 8.77
N PHE A 115 -9.01 11.19 8.25
CA PHE A 115 -8.77 10.74 6.87
C PHE A 115 -7.33 10.29 6.64
N GLY A 116 -7.13 9.22 5.89
CA GLY A 116 -5.81 8.80 5.39
C GLY A 116 -4.89 8.13 6.40
N SER A 117 -5.44 7.72 7.56
CA SER A 117 -4.77 6.74 8.42
C SER A 117 -4.69 5.39 7.69
N ALA A 118 -3.52 4.77 7.76
CA ALA A 118 -3.35 3.42 7.27
C ALA A 118 -3.74 2.47 8.40
N ARG A 119 -4.87 1.78 8.22
CA ARG A 119 -5.39 0.84 9.21
C ARG A 119 -4.36 -0.23 9.56
N PHE A 120 -4.05 -0.38 10.84
CA PHE A 120 -3.35 -1.56 11.34
C PHE A 120 -4.38 -2.61 11.72
N GLU A 121 -4.24 -3.81 11.18
CA GLU A 121 -5.04 -4.97 11.54
C GLU A 121 -4.11 -6.09 11.97
N VAL A 122 -4.46 -6.74 13.09
CA VAL A 122 -3.76 -7.95 13.52
C VAL A 122 -4.09 -9.06 12.51
N PRO A 123 -3.08 -9.63 11.82
CA PRO A 123 -3.33 -10.68 10.84
C PRO A 123 -3.93 -11.92 11.50
N ALA A 124 -4.88 -12.59 10.83
CA ALA A 124 -5.45 -13.85 11.31
C ALA A 124 -4.37 -14.95 11.41
N ASP A 125 -3.46 -15.00 10.43
CA ASP A 125 -2.25 -15.82 10.49
C ASP A 125 -1.13 -15.00 11.12
N LEU A 126 -0.91 -15.19 12.42
CA LEU A 126 0.07 -14.41 13.18
C LEU A 126 1.51 -14.63 12.67
N PRO A 127 2.31 -13.55 12.56
CA PRO A 127 3.73 -13.65 12.28
C PRO A 127 4.48 -14.33 13.42
N SER A 128 5.74 -14.69 13.20
CA SER A 128 6.64 -15.20 14.26
C SER A 128 6.84 -14.19 15.40
N GLY A 129 6.64 -12.91 15.13
CA GLY A 129 6.75 -11.81 16.09
C GLY A 129 6.59 -10.45 15.42
N PHE A 130 6.53 -9.40 16.23
CA PHE A 130 6.44 -8.00 15.79
C PHE A 130 7.70 -7.23 16.18
N LEU A 131 8.31 -6.56 15.21
CA LEU A 131 9.41 -5.63 15.41
C LEU A 131 8.86 -4.20 15.31
N LEU A 132 8.69 -3.55 16.46
CA LEU A 132 8.13 -2.20 16.57
C LEU A 132 9.27 -1.20 16.80
N ILE A 133 9.41 -0.21 15.93
CA ILE A 133 10.55 0.72 15.94
C ILE A 133 10.02 2.15 15.92
N GLY A 134 10.52 3.00 16.81
CA GLY A 134 10.09 4.38 16.87
C GLY A 134 10.90 5.25 17.82
N ASP A 135 10.22 6.24 18.37
CA ASP A 135 10.69 7.29 19.28
C ASP A 135 9.50 7.83 20.08
N SER A 136 9.69 8.87 20.91
CA SER A 136 8.64 9.44 21.75
C SER A 136 7.37 9.85 20.98
N ALA A 137 7.51 10.34 19.74
CA ALA A 137 6.37 10.75 18.91
C ALA A 137 5.49 9.58 18.43
N SER A 138 6.02 8.36 18.43
CA SER A 138 5.34 7.15 17.96
C SER A 138 4.93 6.19 19.08
N ILE A 139 5.31 6.47 20.33
CA ILE A 139 4.89 5.70 21.51
C ILE A 139 3.36 5.49 21.57
N PRO A 140 2.50 6.50 21.31
CA PRO A 140 1.04 6.29 21.28
C PRO A 140 0.61 5.17 20.32
N ALA A 141 1.16 5.16 19.11
CA ALA A 141 0.85 4.16 18.10
C ALA A 141 1.39 2.78 18.51
N ILE A 142 2.65 2.71 18.96
CA ILE A 142 3.26 1.48 19.47
C ILE A 142 2.44 0.90 20.63
N ASN A 143 1.99 1.73 21.57
CA ASN A 143 1.16 1.32 22.69
C ASN A 143 -0.15 0.69 22.23
N SER A 144 -0.87 1.34 21.30
CA SER A 144 -2.11 0.79 20.76
C SER A 144 -1.90 -0.52 20.00
N ILE A 145 -0.78 -0.67 19.28
CA ILE A 145 -0.41 -1.92 18.61
C ILE A 145 -0.16 -3.00 19.65
N VAL A 146 0.70 -2.76 20.64
CA VAL A 146 1.04 -3.72 21.69
C VAL A 146 -0.21 -4.14 22.48
N ALA A 147 -1.14 -3.22 22.75
CA ALA A 147 -2.41 -3.51 23.43
C ALA A 147 -3.32 -4.46 22.63
N ALA A 148 -3.26 -4.41 21.30
CA ALA A 148 -4.08 -5.24 20.42
C ALA A 148 -3.47 -6.61 20.11
N LEU A 149 -2.18 -6.82 20.43
CA LEU A 149 -1.47 -8.05 20.10
C LEU A 149 -1.79 -9.18 21.09
N PRO A 150 -1.97 -10.43 20.62
CA PRO A 150 -2.19 -11.59 21.49
C PRO A 150 -0.96 -11.91 22.37
N ALA A 151 -1.22 -12.35 23.60
CA ALA A 151 -0.22 -12.62 24.64
C ALA A 151 0.90 -13.60 24.22
N GLU A 152 0.61 -14.51 23.29
CA GLU A 152 1.52 -15.52 22.79
C GLU A 152 2.55 -15.01 21.78
N VAL A 153 2.40 -13.78 21.26
CA VAL A 153 3.25 -13.24 20.20
C VAL A 153 4.49 -12.56 20.77
N ASP A 154 5.66 -12.84 20.19
CA ASP A 154 6.90 -12.13 20.56
C ASP A 154 6.90 -10.69 20.02
N ILE A 155 7.30 -9.73 20.84
CA ILE A 155 7.37 -8.32 20.47
C ILE A 155 8.75 -7.77 20.84
N GLU A 156 9.47 -7.24 19.85
CA GLU A 156 10.74 -6.51 20.03
C GLU A 156 10.47 -5.03 19.75
N VAL A 157 10.66 -4.17 20.76
CA VAL A 157 10.41 -2.73 20.68
C VAL A 157 11.74 -1.98 20.77
N TYR A 158 12.08 -1.20 19.75
CA TYR A 158 13.25 -0.31 19.73
C TYR A 158 12.78 1.14 19.70
N LEU A 159 13.12 1.90 20.75
CA LEU A 159 12.79 3.33 20.84
C LEU A 159 14.07 4.16 20.86
N GLU A 160 14.17 5.11 19.93
CA GLU A 160 15.23 6.12 19.92
C GLU A 160 14.95 7.17 21.00
N ARG A 161 15.96 7.42 21.84
CA ARG A 161 15.93 8.38 22.94
C ARG A 161 16.50 9.72 22.46
N HIS A 162 15.74 10.80 22.63
CA HIS A 162 16.17 12.18 22.36
C HIS A 162 16.39 12.96 23.67
N SER A 163 15.68 12.60 24.73
CA SER A 163 15.82 13.15 26.08
C SER A 163 15.73 12.01 27.12
N PRO A 164 16.40 12.14 28.29
CA PRO A 164 16.20 11.21 29.41
C PRO A 164 14.73 11.08 29.83
N ASP A 165 13.94 12.14 29.65
CA ASP A 165 12.52 12.16 30.02
C ASP A 165 11.64 11.29 29.10
N ASP A 166 12.14 10.86 27.93
CA ASP A 166 11.38 10.01 27.01
C ASP A 166 11.04 8.65 27.64
N GLU A 167 11.91 8.15 28.52
CA GLU A 167 11.69 6.89 29.24
C GLU A 167 10.54 6.95 30.24
N LEU A 168 10.16 8.16 30.66
CA LEU A 168 9.07 8.37 31.60
C LEU A 168 7.70 8.30 30.91
N ILE A 169 7.65 8.28 29.57
CA ILE A 169 6.41 8.10 28.83
C ILE A 169 5.95 6.63 29.02
N PRO A 170 4.73 6.38 29.54
CA PRO A 170 4.26 5.04 29.81
C PRO A 170 4.17 4.15 28.56
N LEU A 171 4.67 2.91 28.68
CA LEU A 171 4.64 1.91 27.62
C LEU A 171 3.75 0.73 28.01
N THR A 172 2.82 0.37 27.13
CA THR A 172 1.86 -0.73 27.30
C THR A 172 2.59 -2.04 27.54
N THR A 173 2.28 -2.71 28.64
CA THR A 173 2.91 -3.98 29.01
C THR A 173 2.36 -5.12 28.16
N HIS A 174 3.22 -6.10 27.88
CA HIS A 174 2.84 -7.33 27.19
C HIS A 174 3.80 -8.45 27.64
N PRO A 175 3.31 -9.67 27.92
CA PRO A 175 4.10 -10.72 28.59
C PRO A 175 5.36 -11.14 27.83
N ARG A 176 5.35 -11.01 26.50
CA ARG A 176 6.48 -11.35 25.60
C ARG A 176 7.13 -10.14 24.94
N ARG A 177 6.94 -8.94 25.49
CA ARG A 177 7.57 -7.71 24.97
C ARG A 177 8.96 -7.53 25.55
N ARG A 178 9.92 -7.29 24.67
CA ARG A 178 11.28 -6.82 24.99
C ARG A 178 11.44 -5.39 24.50
N LEU A 179 11.96 -4.54 25.37
CA LEU A 179 12.13 -3.11 25.13
C LEU A 179 13.62 -2.77 25.09
N HIS A 180 14.02 -2.04 24.06
CA HIS A 180 15.38 -1.57 23.85
C HIS A 180 15.34 -0.05 23.64
N TRP A 181 15.95 0.69 24.55
CA TRP A 181 16.18 2.12 24.36
C TRP A 181 17.51 2.35 23.65
N VAL A 182 17.52 3.25 22.67
CA VAL A 182 18.68 3.53 21.82
C VAL A 182 19.02 5.01 21.90
N ASP A 183 20.21 5.34 22.38
CA ASP A 183 20.69 6.72 22.39
C ASP A 183 20.96 7.22 20.95
N ARG A 184 20.40 8.38 20.60
CA ARG A 184 20.65 9.01 19.30
C ARG A 184 21.99 9.73 19.30
N ILE A 185 22.99 9.13 18.65
CA ILE A 185 24.25 9.82 18.30
C ILE A 185 24.07 10.52 16.95
N ASP A 186 23.45 9.83 15.99
CA ASP A 186 23.14 10.30 14.64
C ASP A 186 21.96 9.52 14.04
N GLU A 187 21.62 9.80 12.77
CA GLU A 187 20.53 9.14 12.04
C GLU A 187 20.77 7.63 11.79
N THR A 188 21.96 7.11 12.06
CA THR A 188 22.27 5.68 11.88
C THR A 188 22.10 4.87 13.15
N SER A 189 22.05 5.53 14.31
CA SER A 189 22.09 4.92 15.64
C SER A 189 20.95 3.92 15.86
N LEU A 190 19.71 4.34 15.60
CA LEU A 190 18.54 3.47 15.73
C LEU A 190 18.59 2.27 14.79
N ALA A 191 19.06 2.47 13.55
CA ALA A 191 19.23 1.38 12.62
C ALA A 191 20.28 0.40 13.11
N ALA A 192 21.46 0.86 13.55
CA ALA A 192 22.58 0.03 14.01
C ALA A 192 22.29 -0.76 15.30
N ALA A 193 21.42 -0.25 16.17
CA ALA A 193 21.07 -0.90 17.42
C ALA A 193 20.19 -2.16 17.27
N ILE A 194 19.48 -2.31 16.15
CA ILE A 194 18.64 -3.49 15.92
C ILE A 194 19.52 -4.75 15.86
N GLU A 195 19.12 -5.79 16.60
CA GLU A 195 19.87 -7.03 16.67
C GLU A 195 19.98 -7.71 15.29
N GLY A 196 21.19 -8.09 14.91
CA GLY A 196 21.47 -8.84 13.68
C GLY A 196 21.15 -10.33 13.81
N ARG A 197 19.86 -10.66 13.94
CA ARG A 197 19.36 -12.05 14.10
C ARG A 197 18.41 -12.46 12.98
N ASP A 198 17.95 -13.70 13.03
CA ASP A 198 16.95 -14.20 12.08
C ASP A 198 15.56 -13.58 12.36
N TRP A 199 15.13 -12.72 11.45
CA TRP A 199 13.81 -12.05 11.46
C TRP A 199 12.76 -12.76 10.59
N SER A 200 13.00 -14.01 10.18
CA SER A 200 12.07 -14.80 9.36
C SER A 200 10.61 -14.76 9.85
N ASN A 201 9.72 -14.30 8.99
CA ASN A 201 8.27 -14.17 9.23
C ASN A 201 7.89 -13.23 10.37
N TRP A 202 8.74 -12.26 10.72
CA TRP A 202 8.36 -11.17 11.60
C TRP A 202 7.57 -10.10 10.83
N TYR A 203 6.78 -9.29 11.52
CA TYR A 203 6.18 -8.09 10.95
C TYR A 203 6.90 -6.85 11.48
N GLY A 204 7.36 -5.98 10.59
CA GLY A 204 8.02 -4.73 10.96
C GLY A 204 7.04 -3.55 10.95
N TRP A 205 6.99 -2.78 12.04
CA TRP A 205 6.32 -1.50 12.07
C TRP A 205 7.32 -0.44 12.54
N ALA A 206 7.64 0.51 11.67
CA ALA A 206 8.66 1.51 11.92
C ALA A 206 8.12 2.92 11.67
N SER A 207 8.05 3.74 12.71
CA SER A 207 7.75 5.15 12.54
C SER A 207 8.59 6.02 13.47
N SER A 208 9.47 6.81 12.89
CA SER A 208 10.41 7.66 13.62
C SER A 208 10.65 8.95 12.84
N GLU A 209 11.68 9.69 13.23
CA GLU A 209 12.29 10.74 12.44
C GLU A 209 12.68 10.27 11.01
N SER A 210 12.47 11.13 10.00
CA SER A 210 12.69 10.81 8.59
C SER A 210 14.12 10.39 8.22
N GLY A 211 15.14 11.00 8.82
CA GLY A 211 16.55 10.64 8.67
C GLY A 211 16.82 9.23 9.20
N SER A 212 16.49 8.97 10.47
CA SER A 212 16.61 7.63 11.07
C SER A 212 15.84 6.57 10.27
N LEU A 213 14.63 6.90 9.81
CA LEU A 213 13.80 5.98 9.02
C LEU A 213 14.41 5.60 7.67
N LYS A 214 15.20 6.48 7.04
CA LYS A 214 15.91 6.17 5.80
C LYS A 214 16.91 5.03 6.01
N HIS A 215 17.66 5.07 7.12
CA HIS A 215 18.62 4.03 7.48
C HIS A 215 17.92 2.75 7.91
N LEU A 216 16.82 2.86 8.66
CA LEU A 216 15.97 1.71 9.02
C LEU A 216 15.43 0.97 7.80
N ARG A 217 14.87 1.68 6.82
CA ARG A 217 14.36 1.06 5.58
C ARG A 217 15.45 0.31 4.81
N LYS A 218 16.67 0.84 4.80
CA LYS A 218 17.81 0.19 4.16
C LYS A 218 18.15 -1.10 4.92
N ARG A 219 18.27 -1.04 6.24
CA ARG A 219 18.63 -2.19 7.07
C ARG A 219 17.57 -3.30 7.03
N LEU A 220 16.31 -2.97 7.26
CA LEU A 220 15.21 -3.95 7.27
C LEU A 220 15.10 -4.68 5.91
N ARG A 221 15.21 -3.96 4.79
CA ARG A 221 15.04 -4.56 3.46
C ARG A 221 16.32 -5.22 2.94
N ASP A 222 17.45 -4.52 2.98
CA ASP A 222 18.65 -4.93 2.27
C ASP A 222 19.50 -5.89 3.13
N GLU A 223 19.54 -5.72 4.46
CA GLU A 223 20.30 -6.57 5.39
C GLU A 223 19.43 -7.73 5.92
N PHE A 224 18.25 -7.45 6.48
CA PHE A 224 17.40 -8.49 7.09
C PHE A 224 16.45 -9.18 6.09
N GLY A 225 16.22 -8.58 4.92
CA GLY A 225 15.44 -9.18 3.84
C GLY A 225 13.93 -9.02 3.95
N PHE A 226 13.42 -8.11 4.80
CA PHE A 226 11.97 -7.93 4.97
C PHE A 226 11.24 -7.61 3.65
N PRO A 227 10.17 -8.35 3.32
CA PRO A 227 9.29 -8.05 2.20
C PRO A 227 8.55 -6.74 2.43
N LYS A 228 8.24 -6.02 1.35
CA LYS A 228 7.46 -4.78 1.41
C LYS A 228 6.07 -4.98 2.06
N ALA A 229 5.48 -6.16 1.90
CA ALA A 229 4.18 -6.49 2.49
C ALA A 229 4.23 -6.67 4.01
N ASP A 230 5.39 -7.05 4.55
CA ASP A 230 5.58 -7.37 5.96
C ASP A 230 6.26 -6.23 6.74
N VAL A 231 6.36 -5.03 6.13
CA VAL A 231 6.90 -3.83 6.77
C VAL A 231 6.03 -2.60 6.49
N HIS A 232 5.54 -2.00 7.57
CA HIS A 232 5.06 -0.62 7.57
C HIS A 232 6.21 0.31 7.96
N ALA A 233 6.48 1.33 7.15
CA ALA A 233 7.51 2.33 7.44
C ALA A 233 7.07 3.74 7.07
N ALA A 234 6.79 4.61 8.04
CA ALA A 234 6.28 5.97 7.85
C ALA A 234 7.03 6.99 8.71
N ALA A 235 7.40 8.16 8.15
CA ALA A 235 8.08 9.21 8.92
C ALA A 235 7.04 10.03 9.69
N TYR A 236 7.24 10.19 11.00
CA TYR A 236 6.31 10.95 11.87
C TYR A 236 6.72 12.41 12.00
N TRP A 237 8.03 12.70 11.94
CA TRP A 237 8.58 14.05 11.95
C TRP A 237 9.90 14.11 11.15
N THR A 238 10.39 15.32 10.89
CA THR A 238 11.66 15.54 10.17
C THR A 238 12.48 16.57 10.93
N PHE A 239 13.74 16.24 11.22
CA PHE A 239 14.61 17.17 11.92
C PHE A 239 14.82 18.46 11.11
N GLY A 240 14.69 19.62 11.76
CA GLY A 240 14.87 20.93 11.13
C GLY A 240 13.81 21.33 10.10
N ARG A 241 12.73 20.56 9.91
CA ARG A 241 11.70 20.87 8.90
C ARG A 241 10.28 20.56 9.39
N ALA A 242 9.38 21.53 9.21
CA ALA A 242 7.96 21.32 9.48
C ALA A 242 7.31 20.32 8.49
N MET A 243 6.38 19.52 9.00
CA MET A 243 5.54 18.61 8.21
C MET A 243 4.07 19.05 8.19
N GLY A 244 3.34 18.62 7.17
CA GLY A 244 1.93 18.95 6.95
C GLY A 244 1.69 20.19 6.08
N SER A 245 0.45 20.35 5.62
CA SER A 245 0.02 21.49 4.81
C SER A 245 -0.21 22.77 5.65
N ARG A 246 -0.25 23.92 4.98
CA ARG A 246 -0.69 25.22 5.54
C ARG A 246 -1.93 25.70 4.77
N ARG A 247 -2.91 26.32 5.44
CA ARG A 247 -4.08 26.98 4.79
C ARG A 247 -4.31 28.39 5.37
N GLY A 248 -4.76 29.37 4.56
CA GLY A 248 -4.98 30.78 4.95
C GLY A 248 -4.84 31.78 3.77
N ASP A 249 -5.39 33.01 3.85
CA ASP A 249 -5.65 34.00 2.77
C ASP A 249 -4.41 34.61 2.05
N SER A 250 -3.39 33.80 1.81
CA SER A 250 -2.38 34.06 0.79
C SER A 250 -1.93 32.74 0.18
N GLU A 251 -2.79 32.14 -0.64
CA GLU A 251 -2.36 31.14 -1.61
C GLU A 251 -1.47 31.83 -2.64
N THR A 252 -0.18 31.99 -2.33
CA THR A 252 0.81 31.80 -3.40
C THR A 252 0.83 30.29 -3.64
N PRO A 253 0.51 29.80 -4.84
CA PRO A 253 0.55 28.36 -5.10
C PRO A 253 1.95 27.86 -4.79
N GLN A 254 2.09 27.01 -3.78
CA GLN A 254 3.32 26.27 -3.60
C GLN A 254 3.43 25.34 -4.80
N LYS A 255 4.21 25.79 -5.80
CA LYS A 255 4.58 25.01 -6.98
C LYS A 255 5.03 23.65 -6.47
N ALA A 256 4.34 22.59 -6.89
CA ALA A 256 4.74 21.22 -6.62
C ALA A 256 6.24 21.12 -6.95
N THR A 257 7.07 21.03 -5.92
CA THR A 257 8.51 20.85 -6.11
C THR A 257 8.65 19.48 -6.76
N PRO A 258 9.23 19.39 -7.97
CA PRO A 258 9.55 18.11 -8.55
C PRO A 258 10.40 17.33 -7.55
N LYS A 259 10.15 16.02 -7.42
CA LYS A 259 11.06 15.11 -6.73
C LYS A 259 12.49 15.47 -7.12
N PRO A 260 13.42 15.71 -6.17
CA PRO A 260 14.81 15.87 -6.52
C PRO A 260 15.25 14.59 -7.22
N VAL A 261 15.53 14.70 -8.51
CA VAL A 261 16.36 13.74 -9.22
C VAL A 261 17.74 13.89 -8.61
N VAL A 262 18.09 12.96 -7.73
CA VAL A 262 19.46 12.86 -7.22
C VAL A 262 20.29 12.33 -8.38
N VAL A 263 21.01 13.23 -9.04
CA VAL A 263 22.13 12.88 -9.92
C VAL A 263 23.26 12.35 -9.03
N PRO A 264 23.86 11.19 -9.34
CA PRO A 264 24.93 10.63 -8.53
C PRO A 264 26.22 11.42 -8.79
N THR A 265 26.75 12.07 -7.75
CA THR A 265 28.14 12.53 -7.79
C THR A 265 29.00 11.47 -7.11
N ASP A 266 29.71 10.73 -7.93
CA ASP A 266 30.88 9.93 -7.54
C ASP A 266 31.88 10.82 -6.82
N THR A 267 32.22 10.46 -5.58
CA THR A 267 33.60 10.48 -5.12
C THR A 267 33.73 9.41 -4.05
N GLN A 268 34.24 8.25 -4.46
CA GLN A 268 34.69 7.22 -3.55
C GLN A 268 35.85 7.75 -2.71
N VAL A 269 35.69 7.69 -1.39
CA VAL A 269 36.81 7.43 -0.49
C VAL A 269 36.39 6.21 0.32
N LYS A 270 37.17 5.15 0.19
CA LYS A 270 36.96 3.83 0.78
C LYS A 270 37.77 3.75 2.08
N PRO A 271 37.16 3.71 3.27
CA PRO A 271 37.85 3.22 4.46
C PRO A 271 37.71 1.69 4.51
N SER A 272 38.82 1.06 4.89
CA SER A 272 39.07 -0.38 4.89
C SER A 272 38.02 -1.20 5.64
N ALA A 273 37.69 -2.34 5.02
CA ALA A 273 36.79 -3.35 5.54
C ALA A 273 37.31 -3.97 6.84
N THR A 274 36.47 -3.92 7.87
CA THR A 274 36.44 -4.91 8.95
C THR A 274 35.39 -5.95 8.54
N PRO A 275 35.58 -7.26 8.75
CA PRO A 275 34.65 -8.26 8.24
C PRO A 275 33.31 -8.17 8.99
N GLU A 276 32.32 -7.54 8.36
CA GLU A 276 30.92 -7.57 8.81
C GLU A 276 30.41 -9.01 8.70
N THR A 277 30.11 -9.59 9.86
CA THR A 277 29.31 -10.82 9.93
C THR A 277 27.94 -10.47 9.36
N THR A 278 27.67 -10.92 8.14
CA THR A 278 26.43 -10.62 7.44
C THR A 278 25.28 -11.24 8.22
N ALA A 279 24.38 -10.44 8.77
CA ALA A 279 23.20 -10.95 9.47
C ALA A 279 22.42 -11.90 8.54
N PRO A 280 21.84 -12.99 9.07
CA PRO A 280 21.12 -13.95 8.24
C PRO A 280 19.91 -13.27 7.59
N GLN A 281 19.80 -13.34 6.26
CA GLN A 281 18.58 -12.94 5.56
C GLN A 281 17.44 -13.91 5.90
N GLY A 282 16.33 -13.36 6.36
CA GLY A 282 15.16 -14.14 6.77
C GLY A 282 14.46 -14.85 5.61
N ARG A 283 13.65 -15.85 5.93
CA ARG A 283 12.70 -16.54 5.03
C ARG A 283 11.27 -16.08 5.33
N TRP A 284 10.49 -15.85 4.27
CA TRP A 284 9.20 -15.16 4.38
C TRP A 284 8.05 -15.95 3.75
N ARG A 285 7.02 -16.24 4.55
CA ARG A 285 5.78 -16.88 4.09
C ARG A 285 5.06 -16.06 3.01
N SER A 286 5.11 -14.73 3.10
CA SER A 286 4.53 -13.81 2.11
C SER A 286 5.17 -13.95 0.72
N GLN A 287 6.43 -14.39 0.65
CA GLN A 287 7.13 -14.63 -0.61
C GLN A 287 6.92 -16.05 -1.16
N ALA A 288 6.40 -16.99 -0.36
CA ALA A 288 6.28 -18.39 -0.73
C ALA A 288 5.46 -18.61 -2.01
N ALA A 289 4.40 -17.82 -2.23
CA ALA A 289 3.61 -17.90 -3.45
C ALA A 289 4.43 -17.45 -4.69
N GLY A 290 5.22 -16.39 -4.55
CA GLY A 290 6.11 -15.91 -5.61
C GLY A 290 7.24 -16.88 -5.93
N GLU A 291 7.82 -17.51 -4.91
CA GLU A 291 8.83 -18.57 -5.07
C GLU A 291 8.25 -19.82 -5.73
N LEU A 292 7.03 -20.23 -5.33
CA LEU A 292 6.33 -21.36 -5.91
C LEU A 292 6.08 -21.16 -7.41
N LEU A 293 5.68 -19.96 -7.81
CA LEU A 293 5.39 -19.62 -9.22
C LEU A 293 6.62 -19.19 -10.01
N ALA A 294 7.78 -18.98 -9.38
CA ALA A 294 9.00 -18.52 -10.05
C ALA A 294 9.40 -19.37 -11.29
N PRO A 295 9.28 -20.71 -11.29
CA PRO A 295 9.62 -21.55 -12.45
C PRO A 295 8.73 -21.34 -13.68
N VAL A 296 7.49 -20.86 -13.48
CA VAL A 296 6.50 -20.65 -14.55
C VAL A 296 6.25 -19.18 -14.85
N LYS A 297 6.81 -18.26 -14.06
CA LYS A 297 6.59 -16.81 -14.18
C LYS A 297 6.90 -16.28 -15.58
N LYS A 298 7.97 -16.73 -16.23
CA LYS A 298 8.34 -16.29 -17.59
C LYS A 298 7.31 -16.76 -18.62
N GLN A 299 6.84 -17.99 -18.49
CA GLN A 299 5.81 -18.58 -19.36
C GLN A 299 4.47 -17.88 -19.16
N MET A 300 4.11 -17.53 -17.92
CA MET A 300 2.90 -16.75 -17.61
C MET A 300 2.94 -15.36 -18.23
N ILE A 301 4.08 -14.66 -18.14
CA ILE A 301 4.25 -13.34 -18.80
C ILE A 301 4.17 -13.48 -20.33
N ALA A 302 4.88 -14.47 -20.90
CA ALA A 302 4.83 -14.72 -22.35
C ALA A 302 3.41 -15.07 -22.82
N GLY A 303 2.68 -15.88 -22.06
CA GLY A 303 1.28 -16.22 -22.34
C GLY A 303 0.37 -14.99 -22.32
N GLY A 304 0.54 -14.09 -21.34
CA GLY A 304 -0.19 -12.83 -21.31
C GLY A 304 0.12 -11.92 -22.51
N VAL A 305 1.39 -11.80 -22.91
CA VAL A 305 1.78 -11.02 -24.10
C VAL A 305 1.22 -11.62 -25.39
N LEU A 306 1.33 -12.94 -25.55
CA LEU A 306 0.75 -13.63 -26.72
C LEU A 306 -0.77 -13.48 -26.74
N GLN A 307 -1.45 -13.61 -25.60
CA GLN A 307 -2.90 -13.41 -25.52
C GLN A 307 -3.30 -12.00 -25.96
N ALA A 308 -2.54 -10.97 -25.56
CA ALA A 308 -2.82 -9.60 -26.00
C ALA A 308 -2.77 -9.50 -27.53
N ILE A 309 -1.73 -10.08 -28.16
CA ILE A 309 -1.58 -10.10 -29.62
C ILE A 309 -2.70 -10.90 -30.29
N ILE A 310 -3.04 -12.07 -29.76
CA ILE A 310 -4.09 -12.93 -30.29
C ILE A 310 -5.45 -12.23 -30.22
N THR A 311 -5.75 -11.58 -29.09
CA THR A 311 -6.98 -10.80 -28.91
C THR A 311 -7.08 -9.70 -29.98
N MET A 312 -5.95 -9.06 -30.34
CA MET A 312 -5.94 -8.07 -31.42
C MET A 312 -6.26 -8.67 -32.80
N VAL A 313 -5.74 -9.87 -33.08
CA VAL A 313 -6.01 -10.60 -34.32
C VAL A 313 -7.46 -11.09 -34.37
N GLU A 314 -8.00 -11.59 -33.25
CA GLU A 314 -9.39 -12.06 -33.14
C GLU A 314 -10.42 -10.93 -33.30
N LEU A 315 -10.03 -9.69 -32.99
CA LEU A 315 -10.88 -8.52 -33.23
C LEU A 315 -10.84 -8.00 -34.68
N ALA A 316 -9.79 -8.29 -35.44
CA ALA A 316 -9.65 -7.82 -36.81
C ALA A 316 -10.77 -8.30 -37.78
N PRO A 317 -11.27 -9.56 -37.71
CA PRO A 317 -12.43 -10.00 -38.47
C PRO A 317 -13.66 -9.11 -38.33
N PHE A 318 -13.93 -8.53 -37.16
CA PHE A 318 -15.07 -7.64 -36.97
C PHE A 318 -14.93 -6.34 -37.76
N VAL A 319 -13.71 -5.80 -37.87
CA VAL A 319 -13.43 -4.62 -38.70
C VAL A 319 -13.59 -4.96 -40.18
N VAL A 320 -13.08 -6.12 -40.62
CA VAL A 320 -13.22 -6.59 -42.00
C VAL A 320 -14.70 -6.86 -42.33
N LEU A 321 -15.49 -7.34 -41.37
CA LEU A 321 -16.93 -7.55 -41.53
C LEU A 321 -17.65 -6.23 -41.81
N VAL A 322 -17.33 -5.16 -41.07
CA VAL A 322 -17.89 -3.81 -41.32
C VAL A 322 -17.54 -3.33 -42.73
N GLU A 323 -16.29 -3.51 -43.14
CA GLU A 323 -15.83 -3.14 -44.49
C GLU A 323 -16.53 -3.97 -45.58
N LEU A 324 -16.74 -5.27 -45.36
CA LEU A 324 -17.48 -6.14 -46.26
C LEU A 324 -18.93 -5.65 -46.44
N THR A 325 -19.62 -5.28 -45.36
CA THR A 325 -20.95 -4.66 -45.45
C THR A 325 -20.94 -3.33 -46.19
N ARG A 326 -19.91 -2.50 -45.99
CA ARG A 326 -19.76 -1.23 -46.72
C ARG A 326 -19.61 -1.46 -48.22
N GLN A 327 -18.77 -2.42 -48.63
CA GLN A 327 -18.57 -2.80 -50.02
C GLN A 327 -19.86 -3.36 -50.65
N LEU A 328 -20.61 -4.20 -49.92
CA LEU A 328 -21.91 -4.70 -50.37
C LEU A 328 -22.93 -3.58 -50.60
N LEU A 329 -23.02 -2.62 -49.67
CA LEU A 329 -23.92 -1.46 -49.79
C LEU A 329 -23.52 -0.50 -50.92
N ALA A 330 -22.22 -0.41 -51.22
CA ALA A 330 -21.69 0.41 -52.31
C ALA A 330 -21.81 -0.25 -53.70
N GLY A 331 -22.27 -1.50 -53.79
CA GLY A 331 -22.38 -2.23 -55.04
C GLY A 331 -21.02 -2.64 -55.63
N ALA A 332 -20.06 -3.01 -54.77
CA ALA A 332 -18.73 -3.46 -55.19
C ALA A 332 -18.78 -4.69 -56.11
N ASP A 333 -17.72 -4.85 -56.91
CA ASP A 333 -17.59 -5.99 -57.82
C ASP A 333 -17.38 -7.32 -57.06
N GLU A 334 -17.68 -8.45 -57.73
CA GLU A 334 -17.58 -9.78 -57.13
C GLU A 334 -16.14 -10.12 -56.69
N ALA A 335 -15.13 -9.60 -57.40
CA ALA A 335 -13.73 -9.86 -57.11
C ALA A 335 -13.28 -9.22 -55.78
N GLN A 336 -13.69 -7.98 -55.53
CA GLN A 336 -13.43 -7.26 -54.28
C GLN A 336 -14.12 -7.92 -53.10
N LEU A 337 -15.40 -8.29 -53.26
CA LEU A 337 -16.15 -9.00 -52.21
C LEU A 337 -15.51 -10.35 -51.86
N ARG A 338 -15.07 -11.12 -52.87
CA ARG A 338 -14.34 -12.38 -52.65
C ARG A 338 -13.00 -12.17 -51.95
N HIS A 339 -12.24 -11.15 -52.33
CA HIS A 339 -10.96 -10.84 -51.69
C HIS A 339 -11.16 -10.46 -50.22
N THR A 340 -12.06 -9.53 -49.93
CA THR A 340 -12.38 -9.11 -48.55
C THR A 340 -12.93 -10.28 -47.72
N GLY A 341 -13.80 -11.11 -48.31
CA GLY A 341 -14.30 -12.34 -47.67
C GLY A 341 -13.22 -13.38 -47.39
N PHE A 342 -12.24 -13.53 -48.28
CA PHE A 342 -11.08 -14.39 -48.05
C PHE A 342 -10.21 -13.88 -46.90
N VAL A 343 -9.92 -12.57 -46.85
CA VAL A 343 -9.18 -11.95 -45.74
C VAL A 343 -9.90 -12.16 -44.41
N PHE A 344 -11.22 -11.98 -44.38
CA PHE A 344 -12.05 -12.26 -43.20
C PHE A 344 -11.88 -13.71 -42.72
N LEU A 345 -12.01 -14.69 -43.62
CA LEU A 345 -11.88 -16.10 -43.28
C LEU A 345 -10.48 -16.44 -42.77
N VAL A 346 -9.43 -15.91 -43.41
CA VAL A 346 -8.04 -16.13 -43.00
C VAL A 346 -7.79 -15.59 -41.59
N LEU A 347 -8.24 -14.37 -41.30
CA LEU A 347 -8.08 -13.78 -39.96
C LEU A 347 -8.86 -14.55 -38.89
N LEU A 348 -10.06 -15.02 -39.21
CA LEU A 348 -10.89 -15.81 -38.29
C LEU A 348 -10.22 -17.15 -37.94
N VAL A 349 -9.71 -17.87 -38.95
CA VAL A 349 -8.98 -19.13 -38.75
C VAL A 349 -7.65 -18.89 -38.04
N LEU A 350 -6.92 -17.83 -38.39
CA LEU A 350 -5.65 -17.50 -37.76
C LEU A 350 -5.83 -17.18 -36.26
N GLY A 351 -6.81 -16.35 -35.91
CA GLY A 351 -7.11 -16.02 -34.51
C GLY A 351 -7.43 -17.28 -33.70
N ALA A 352 -8.39 -18.09 -34.18
CA ALA A 352 -8.80 -19.31 -33.50
C ALA A 352 -7.67 -20.34 -33.35
N THR A 353 -6.82 -20.51 -34.38
CA THR A 353 -5.69 -21.46 -34.32
C THR A 353 -4.59 -20.99 -33.37
N LEU A 354 -4.27 -19.70 -33.36
CA LEU A 354 -3.31 -19.12 -32.41
C LEU A 354 -3.83 -19.21 -30.96
N GLY A 355 -5.12 -18.91 -30.72
CA GLY A 355 -5.76 -19.05 -29.42
C GLY A 355 -5.70 -20.50 -28.92
N MET A 356 -6.12 -21.47 -29.74
CA MET A 356 -6.04 -22.89 -29.40
C MET A 356 -4.60 -23.35 -29.12
N ALA A 357 -3.64 -22.92 -29.94
CA ALA A 357 -2.23 -23.24 -29.74
C ALA A 357 -1.68 -22.67 -28.43
N LEU A 358 -2.05 -21.43 -28.08
CA LEU A 358 -1.69 -20.81 -26.81
C LEU A 358 -2.28 -21.56 -25.62
N THR A 359 -3.59 -21.88 -25.66
CA THR A 359 -4.27 -22.63 -24.60
C THR A 359 -3.63 -24.01 -24.40
N LEU A 360 -3.35 -24.72 -25.50
CA LEU A 360 -2.68 -26.03 -25.44
C LEU A 360 -1.28 -25.91 -24.84
N TRP A 361 -0.50 -24.90 -25.24
CA TRP A 361 0.83 -24.66 -24.70
C TRP A 361 0.78 -24.37 -23.19
N LEU A 362 -0.15 -23.53 -22.74
CA LEU A 362 -0.32 -23.20 -21.32
C LEU A 362 -0.77 -24.42 -20.50
N HIS A 363 -1.62 -25.29 -21.04
CA HIS A 363 -1.94 -26.57 -20.41
C HIS A 363 -0.70 -27.47 -20.26
N VAL A 364 0.17 -27.55 -21.27
CA VAL A 364 1.40 -28.35 -21.18
C VAL A 364 2.35 -27.78 -20.12
N VAL A 365 2.45 -26.45 -20.02
CA VAL A 365 3.25 -25.79 -18.96
C VAL A 365 2.67 -26.10 -17.58
N ASP A 366 1.36 -25.95 -17.41
CA ASP A 366 0.68 -26.24 -16.15
C ASP A 366 0.82 -27.71 -15.74
N LEU A 367 0.58 -28.66 -16.66
CA LEU A 367 0.69 -30.10 -16.36
C LEU A 367 2.10 -30.47 -15.86
N ARG A 368 3.15 -29.88 -16.45
CA ARG A 368 4.54 -30.10 -16.01
C ARG A 368 4.80 -29.50 -14.64
N PHE A 369 4.31 -28.28 -14.40
CA PHE A 369 4.46 -27.58 -13.14
C PHE A 369 3.72 -28.27 -12.00
N SER A 370 2.44 -28.58 -12.21
CA SER A 370 1.59 -29.32 -11.28
C SER A 370 2.16 -30.69 -10.95
N ALA A 371 2.76 -31.40 -11.91
CA ALA A 371 3.45 -32.66 -11.65
C ALA A 371 4.70 -32.47 -10.76
N ASP A 372 5.48 -31.41 -10.97
CA ASP A 372 6.65 -31.11 -10.16
C ASP A 372 6.28 -30.73 -8.72
N VAL A 373 5.27 -29.86 -8.55
CA VAL A 373 4.75 -29.47 -7.23
C VAL A 373 4.24 -30.70 -6.46
N ARG A 374 3.45 -31.56 -7.11
CA ARG A 374 2.94 -32.80 -6.47
C ARG A 374 4.08 -33.73 -6.04
N ARG A 375 5.13 -33.90 -6.85
CA ARG A 375 6.31 -34.71 -6.45
C ARG A 375 7.00 -34.11 -5.23
N ARG A 376 7.27 -32.80 -5.21
CA ARG A 376 7.88 -32.12 -4.06
C ARG A 376 7.05 -32.23 -2.79
N LEU A 377 5.72 -32.12 -2.91
CA LEU A 377 4.79 -32.31 -1.78
C LEU A 377 4.83 -33.74 -1.27
N LEU A 378 4.78 -34.74 -2.15
CA LEU A 378 4.86 -36.16 -1.77
C LEU A 378 6.21 -36.48 -1.10
N ASP A 379 7.32 -36.00 -1.67
CA ASP A 379 8.66 -36.16 -1.09
C ASP A 379 8.74 -35.51 0.29
N LYS A 380 8.16 -34.32 0.46
CA LYS A 380 8.16 -33.64 1.76
C LYS A 380 7.33 -34.42 2.77
N LEU A 381 6.10 -34.83 2.41
CA LEU A 381 5.18 -35.60 3.25
C LEU A 381 5.80 -36.92 3.72
N SER A 382 6.62 -37.58 2.89
CA SER A 382 7.33 -38.81 3.27
C SER A 382 8.31 -38.64 4.43
N ARG A 383 8.73 -37.40 4.73
CA ARG A 383 9.73 -37.05 5.75
C ARG A 383 9.13 -36.37 6.98
N VAL A 384 7.81 -36.15 7.02
CA VAL A 384 7.15 -35.48 8.14
C VAL A 384 6.81 -36.50 9.24
N PRO A 385 7.03 -36.21 10.54
CA PRO A 385 6.71 -37.14 11.62
C PRO A 385 5.21 -37.48 11.70
N LEU A 386 4.90 -38.70 12.15
CA LEU A 386 3.52 -39.19 12.27
C LEU A 386 2.60 -38.28 13.11
N GLY A 387 3.16 -37.56 14.09
CA GLY A 387 2.42 -36.57 14.90
C GLY A 387 1.82 -35.40 14.11
N TRP A 388 2.34 -35.11 12.91
CA TRP A 388 1.75 -34.10 12.02
C TRP A 388 0.46 -34.59 11.38
N PHE A 389 0.36 -35.89 11.07
CA PHE A 389 -0.83 -36.51 10.49
C PHE A 389 -1.94 -36.73 11.52
N THR A 390 -1.60 -36.91 12.79
CA THR A 390 -2.61 -37.02 13.86
C THR A 390 -3.27 -35.68 14.19
N GLN A 391 -2.57 -34.56 13.99
CA GLN A 391 -3.11 -33.21 14.19
C GLN A 391 -3.89 -32.67 12.97
N ARG A 392 -3.70 -33.23 11.78
CA ARG A 392 -4.37 -32.81 10.54
C ARG A 392 -5.18 -33.97 9.95
N GLY A 393 -6.51 -33.84 9.94
CA GLY A 393 -7.39 -34.84 9.33
C GLY A 393 -7.07 -35.11 7.85
N SER A 394 -7.40 -36.31 7.37
CA SER A 394 -7.14 -36.76 5.99
C SER A 394 -7.66 -35.81 4.91
N GLY A 395 -8.74 -35.07 5.19
CA GLY A 395 -9.27 -34.02 4.31
C GLY A 395 -8.31 -32.85 4.08
N SER A 396 -7.54 -32.42 5.08
CA SER A 396 -6.54 -31.35 4.93
C SER A 396 -5.38 -31.79 4.03
N VAL A 397 -4.99 -33.07 4.12
CA VAL A 397 -3.95 -33.66 3.27
C VAL A 397 -4.42 -33.77 1.82
N LYS A 398 -5.67 -34.24 1.60
CA LYS A 398 -6.27 -34.26 0.26
C LYS A 398 -6.34 -32.87 -0.35
N LYS A 399 -6.79 -31.87 0.41
CA LYS A 399 -6.86 -30.48 -0.05
C LYS A 399 -5.51 -29.97 -0.54
N LEU A 400 -4.45 -30.17 0.26
CA LEU A 400 -3.10 -29.71 -0.06
C LEU A 400 -2.51 -30.37 -1.32
N ILE A 401 -2.73 -31.67 -1.51
CA ILE A 401 -2.13 -32.42 -2.62
C ILE A 401 -2.96 -32.27 -3.90
N GLN A 402 -4.29 -32.26 -3.78
CA GLN A 402 -5.21 -32.39 -4.90
C GLN A 402 -5.94 -31.07 -5.18
N ASP A 403 -6.70 -30.54 -4.23
CA ASP A 403 -7.60 -29.41 -4.50
C ASP A 403 -6.83 -28.09 -4.73
N ASP A 404 -5.78 -27.84 -3.94
CA ASP A 404 -4.96 -26.65 -4.06
C ASP A 404 -4.07 -26.69 -5.32
N THR A 405 -3.61 -27.89 -5.73
CA THR A 405 -2.88 -28.03 -7.01
C THR A 405 -3.80 -27.89 -8.23
N MET A 406 -5.08 -28.27 -8.11
CA MET A 406 -6.10 -27.99 -9.14
C MET A 406 -6.46 -26.51 -9.21
N SER A 407 -6.34 -25.75 -8.12
CA SER A 407 -6.55 -24.30 -8.15
C SER A 407 -5.43 -23.56 -8.90
N LEU A 408 -4.19 -24.07 -8.85
CA LEU A 408 -3.05 -23.54 -9.62
C LEU A 408 -3.25 -23.69 -11.14
N HIS A 409 -3.93 -24.75 -11.59
CA HIS A 409 -4.27 -24.95 -13.00
C HIS A 409 -5.06 -23.78 -13.57
N TYR A 410 -6.12 -23.37 -12.87
CA TYR A 410 -6.93 -22.23 -13.30
C TYR A 410 -6.12 -20.94 -13.37
N LEU A 411 -5.25 -20.70 -12.37
CA LEU A 411 -4.39 -19.52 -12.31
C LEU A 411 -3.40 -19.43 -13.48
N ILE A 412 -2.78 -20.55 -13.86
CA ILE A 412 -1.73 -20.58 -14.88
C ILE A 412 -2.33 -20.62 -16.29
N THR A 413 -3.39 -21.41 -16.49
CA THR A 413 -3.90 -21.68 -17.84
C THR A 413 -4.98 -20.72 -18.30
N HIS A 414 -5.84 -20.25 -17.40
CA HIS A 414 -7.04 -19.49 -17.78
C HIS A 414 -7.03 -18.06 -17.25
N SER A 415 -6.74 -17.84 -15.96
CA SER A 415 -6.99 -16.53 -15.36
C SER A 415 -6.17 -15.38 -15.96
N ILE A 416 -4.91 -15.64 -16.35
CA ILE A 416 -4.06 -14.60 -16.97
C ILE A 416 -4.52 -14.29 -18.40
N PRO A 417 -4.69 -15.29 -19.30
CA PRO A 417 -5.28 -15.03 -20.60
C PRO A 417 -6.63 -14.33 -20.55
N ASP A 418 -7.54 -14.79 -19.66
CA ASP A 418 -8.87 -14.23 -19.52
C ASP A 418 -8.81 -12.76 -19.06
N ALA A 419 -7.97 -12.46 -18.06
CA ALA A 419 -7.78 -11.08 -17.58
C ALA A 419 -7.20 -10.16 -18.67
N VAL A 420 -6.24 -10.65 -19.47
CA VAL A 420 -5.67 -9.87 -20.57
C VAL A 420 -6.73 -9.61 -21.65
N ALA A 421 -7.46 -10.64 -22.07
CA ALA A 421 -8.51 -10.52 -23.07
C ALA A 421 -9.61 -9.53 -22.62
N ALA A 422 -10.00 -9.58 -21.34
CA ALA A 422 -10.98 -8.67 -20.74
C ALA A 422 -10.55 -7.19 -20.73
N VAL A 423 -9.25 -6.90 -20.74
CA VAL A 423 -8.71 -5.53 -20.78
C VAL A 423 -8.43 -5.06 -22.22
N VAL A 424 -7.84 -5.94 -23.04
CA VAL A 424 -7.44 -5.61 -24.42
C VAL A 424 -8.67 -5.46 -25.32
N GLY A 425 -9.69 -6.31 -25.14
CA GLY A 425 -10.90 -6.27 -25.96
C GLY A 425 -11.60 -4.90 -25.96
N PRO A 426 -12.03 -4.38 -24.79
CA PRO A 426 -12.69 -3.09 -24.69
C PRO A 426 -11.80 -1.92 -25.13
N SER A 427 -10.50 -1.94 -24.82
CA SER A 427 -9.59 -0.85 -25.17
C SER A 427 -9.38 -0.74 -26.69
N GLN A 428 -9.30 -1.87 -27.39
CA GLN A 428 -9.22 -1.87 -28.85
C GLN A 428 -10.51 -1.40 -29.50
N CYS A 429 -11.68 -1.84 -29.02
CA CYS A 429 -12.97 -1.34 -29.50
C CYS A 429 -13.08 0.18 -29.33
N TRP A 430 -12.65 0.71 -28.18
CA TRP A 430 -12.58 2.16 -27.93
C TRP A 430 -11.68 2.86 -28.96
N CYS A 431 -10.46 2.36 -29.19
CA CYS A 431 -9.53 2.92 -30.16
C CYS A 431 -10.09 2.91 -31.59
N ILE A 432 -10.76 1.83 -32.00
CA ILE A 432 -11.41 1.72 -33.31
C ILE A 432 -12.52 2.77 -33.42
N CYS A 433 -13.39 2.89 -32.42
CA CYS A 433 -14.45 3.90 -32.39
C CYS A 433 -13.90 5.33 -32.50
N LEU A 434 -12.86 5.67 -31.73
CA LEU A 434 -12.20 6.98 -31.82
C LEU A 434 -11.61 7.24 -33.22
N SER A 435 -10.97 6.23 -33.83
CA SER A 435 -10.41 6.36 -35.17
C SER A 435 -11.49 6.56 -36.25
N SER A 436 -12.67 5.95 -36.07
CA SER A 436 -13.80 6.07 -37.00
C SER A 436 -14.58 7.38 -36.88
N ASN A 437 -14.56 8.03 -35.70
CA ASN A 437 -15.23 9.32 -35.47
C ASN A 437 -14.52 10.53 -36.12
N GLY A 438 -13.33 10.35 -36.71
CA GLY A 438 -12.69 11.35 -37.57
C GLY A 438 -13.34 11.51 -38.96
N GLY A 439 -14.38 10.74 -39.28
CA GLY A 439 -14.98 10.66 -40.62
C GLY A 439 -16.49 10.88 -40.70
N TRP A 440 -17.14 11.49 -39.71
CA TRP A 440 -18.53 11.93 -39.88
C TRP A 440 -18.55 13.28 -40.64
N PRO A 441 -19.08 13.35 -41.87
CA PRO A 441 -19.26 14.64 -42.53
C PRO A 441 -20.32 15.45 -41.76
N SER A 442 -19.94 16.68 -41.41
CA SER A 442 -20.75 17.72 -40.75
C SER A 442 -21.87 18.30 -41.64
N SER A 443 -22.51 17.46 -42.46
CA SER A 443 -23.57 17.85 -43.38
C SER A 443 -24.89 17.18 -43.01
N CYS A 444 -25.40 17.45 -41.81
CA CYS A 444 -26.82 17.22 -41.51
C CYS A 444 -27.32 18.21 -40.44
N SER A 445 -27.14 19.50 -40.69
CA SER A 445 -27.76 20.57 -39.89
C SER A 445 -28.37 21.71 -40.72
N SER A 446 -28.59 21.52 -42.02
CA SER A 446 -29.19 22.55 -42.89
C SER A 446 -30.13 21.93 -43.92
N ARG A 447 -31.34 21.57 -43.48
CA ARG A 447 -32.51 21.45 -44.39
C ARG A 447 -33.85 21.40 -43.65
N TYR A 448 -34.03 22.30 -42.67
CA TYR A 448 -35.36 22.68 -42.17
C TYR A 448 -35.41 24.19 -41.92
N SER A 449 -35.24 24.95 -42.99
CA SER A 449 -35.79 26.31 -43.09
C SER A 449 -36.02 26.63 -44.55
N SER A 450 -37.18 27.22 -44.85
CA SER A 450 -37.61 27.80 -46.13
C SER A 450 -37.97 26.84 -47.28
N THR A 451 -39.25 26.46 -47.38
CA THR A 451 -40.18 27.01 -48.42
C THR A 451 -41.63 26.53 -48.20
N CYS A 452 -42.55 27.51 -48.18
CA CYS A 452 -44.02 27.48 -48.16
C CYS A 452 -44.75 26.93 -46.93
#